data_AF-F3FIM2-F1
#
_entry.id   AF-F3FIM2-F1
#
_cell.length_a   1.000
_cell.length_b   1.000
_cell.length_c   1.000
_cell.angle_alpha   90.00
_cell.angle_beta   90.00
_cell.angle_gamma   90.00
#
_symmetry.space_group_name_H-M   'P 1'
#
loop_
_entity.id
_entity.type
_entity.pdbx_description
1 polymer ?
#
loop_
_entity_poly.entity_id
_entity_poly.type
_entity_poly.pdbx_seq_one_letter_code
_entity_poly.pdbx_strand_id
1 'polypeptide(L)'
;MWKIKAARPEFAIVIASLFLLLAFNATLWQHLFNITDNHDGSTVLRFAFGLIVLCIFNIVLTLLAFKSVLKPILTVLFFLSAAVSYFMDQYGVLIDVGMFRNVAETNITEAQGLLSFKLLGYIVVLGLLPSVVLWKTPINYRRWPRELLSKAIVLAGCGFVVGSITLLNYQGLSSLLR
;
A
#
# COMPACT_ATOMS: atom_id res chain seq x y z
N MET A 1 -22.52 -13.00 -15.78
CA MET A 1 -21.57 -12.33 -16.70
C MET A 1 -21.08 -11.03 -16.04
N TRP A 2 -19.89 -11.02 -15.44
CA TRP A 2 -19.33 -9.80 -14.82
C TRP A 2 -18.90 -8.81 -15.92
N LYS A 3 -19.72 -7.80 -16.22
CA LYS A 3 -19.37 -6.72 -17.16
C LYS A 3 -18.60 -5.62 -16.41
N ILE A 4 -17.30 -5.83 -16.19
CA ILE A 4 -16.42 -4.79 -15.65
C ILE A 4 -16.12 -3.80 -16.78
N LYS A 5 -16.56 -2.54 -16.65
CA LYS A 5 -16.22 -1.47 -17.60
C LYS A 5 -14.70 -1.27 -17.61
N ALA A 6 -14.13 -0.97 -18.77
CA ALA A 6 -12.70 -0.69 -18.91
C ALA A 6 -12.27 0.43 -17.94
N ALA A 7 -11.44 0.07 -16.97
CA ALA A 7 -10.96 1.00 -15.96
C ALA A 7 -9.78 1.79 -16.52
N ARG A 8 -9.73 3.07 -16.15
CA ARG A 8 -8.55 3.90 -16.40
C ARG A 8 -7.40 3.44 -15.49
N PRO A 9 -6.15 3.42 -15.97
CA PRO A 9 -5.01 2.98 -15.17
C PRO A 9 -4.85 3.80 -13.89
N GLU A 10 -5.11 5.11 -13.94
CA GLU A 10 -5.04 6.00 -12.78
C GLU A 10 -6.05 5.59 -11.69
N PHE A 11 -7.26 5.20 -12.10
CA PHE A 11 -8.30 4.76 -11.16
C PHE A 11 -7.97 3.40 -10.52
N ALA A 12 -7.39 2.48 -11.30
CA ALA A 12 -6.91 1.21 -10.78
C ALA A 12 -5.78 1.40 -9.76
N ILE A 13 -4.88 2.36 -10.01
CA ILE A 13 -3.79 2.71 -9.08
C ILE A 13 -4.35 3.32 -7.80
N VAL A 14 -5.27 4.28 -7.88
CA VAL A 14 -5.89 4.90 -6.69
C VAL A 14 -6.58 3.84 -5.83
N ILE A 15 -7.35 2.93 -6.44
CA ILE A 15 -8.00 1.84 -5.72
C ILE A 15 -6.97 0.90 -5.08
N ALA A 16 -5.92 0.53 -5.83
CA ALA A 16 -4.86 -0.33 -5.30
C ALA A 16 -4.12 0.34 -4.14
N SER A 17 -3.78 1.62 -4.24
CA SER A 17 -3.15 2.40 -3.17
C SER A 17 -4.04 2.50 -1.93
N LEU A 18 -5.35 2.74 -2.12
CA LEU A 18 -6.30 2.80 -1.03
C LEU A 18 -6.45 1.44 -0.35
N PHE A 19 -6.51 0.37 -1.13
CA PHE A 19 -6.58 -0.99 -0.62
C PHE A 19 -5.29 -1.36 0.13
N LEU A 20 -4.11 -1.03 -0.41
CA LEU A 20 -2.83 -1.20 0.28
C LEU A 20 -2.83 -0.47 1.62
N LEU A 21 -3.23 0.79 1.63
CA LEU A 21 -3.25 1.63 2.84
C LEU A 21 -4.25 1.16 3.90
N LEU A 22 -5.47 0.75 3.50
CA LEU A 22 -6.51 0.41 4.47
C LEU A 22 -6.45 -1.06 4.90
N ALA A 23 -6.25 -1.98 3.96
CA ALA A 23 -6.36 -3.41 4.23
C ALA A 23 -5.07 -4.02 4.79
N PHE A 24 -3.90 -3.57 4.33
CA PHE A 24 -2.62 -4.18 4.72
C PHE A 24 -1.89 -3.45 5.84
N ASN A 25 -2.18 -2.16 6.05
CA ASN A 25 -1.49 -1.33 7.02
C ASN A 25 -2.31 -1.13 8.31
N ALA A 26 -3.08 -2.14 8.73
CA ALA A 26 -3.89 -2.07 9.96
C ALA A 26 -3.05 -1.76 11.21
N THR A 27 -1.89 -2.40 11.35
CA THR A 27 -0.95 -2.17 12.47
C THR A 27 -0.45 -0.72 12.52
N LEU A 28 -0.21 -0.11 11.36
CA LEU A 28 0.17 1.31 11.28
C LEU A 28 -0.97 2.20 11.81
N TRP A 29 -2.22 1.91 11.44
CA TRP A 29 -3.36 2.67 11.95
C TRP A 29 -3.49 2.51 13.47
N GLN A 30 -3.36 1.29 14.00
CA GLN A 30 -3.40 1.05 15.45
C GLN A 30 -2.32 1.84 16.20
N HIS A 31 -1.08 1.82 15.72
CA HIS A 31 -0.01 2.64 16.30
C HIS A 31 -0.32 4.13 16.22
N LEU A 32 -0.82 4.60 15.08
CA LEU A 32 -1.18 6.00 14.89
C LEU A 32 -2.29 6.43 15.87
N PHE A 33 -3.32 5.60 16.06
CA PHE A 33 -4.38 5.84 17.04
C PHE A 33 -3.83 5.94 18.46
N ASN A 34 -3.00 4.98 18.88
CA ASN A 34 -2.40 4.95 20.21
C ASN A 34 -1.52 6.18 20.53
N ILE A 35 -0.77 6.68 19.55
CA ILE A 35 0.14 7.84 19.76
C ILE A 35 -0.65 9.16 19.81
N THR A 36 -1.81 9.23 19.15
CA THR A 36 -2.56 10.47 18.95
C THR A 36 -3.79 10.62 19.85
N ASP A 37 -4.08 9.65 20.72
CA ASP A 37 -5.31 9.62 21.53
C ASP A 37 -5.49 10.81 22.50
N ASN A 38 -4.39 11.49 22.86
CA ASN A 38 -4.41 12.60 23.84
C ASN A 38 -4.16 13.99 23.23
N HIS A 39 -4.21 14.16 21.90
CA HIS A 39 -3.96 15.45 21.24
C HIS A 39 -5.23 16.10 20.70
N ASP A 40 -5.46 17.36 21.03
CA ASP A 40 -6.45 18.21 20.36
C ASP A 40 -6.07 18.37 18.88
N GLY A 41 -6.98 17.97 17.96
CA GLY A 41 -6.71 17.95 16.52
C GLY A 41 -6.17 16.62 15.95
N SER A 42 -6.13 15.55 16.76
CA SER A 42 -5.67 14.21 16.38
C SER A 42 -6.32 13.66 15.09
N THR A 43 -7.61 13.91 14.87
CA THR A 43 -8.32 13.47 13.65
C THR A 43 -7.78 14.10 12.38
N VAL A 44 -7.44 15.40 12.42
CA VAL A 44 -6.88 16.11 11.26
C VAL A 44 -5.49 15.59 10.94
N LEU A 45 -4.66 15.35 11.97
CA LEU A 45 -3.33 14.78 11.82
C LEU A 45 -3.36 13.35 11.27
N ARG A 46 -4.28 12.50 11.75
CA ARG A 46 -4.49 11.12 11.25
C ARG A 46 -4.87 11.14 9.77
N PHE A 47 -5.81 12.00 9.40
CA PHE A 47 -6.24 12.13 8.01
C PHE A 47 -5.11 12.67 7.11
N ALA A 48 -4.39 13.70 7.56
CA ALA A 48 -3.23 14.26 6.88
C ALA A 48 -2.15 13.20 6.62
N PHE A 49 -1.80 12.42 7.65
CA PHE A 49 -0.83 11.33 7.54
C PHE A 49 -1.29 10.26 6.56
N GLY A 50 -2.54 9.78 6.70
CA GLY A 50 -3.12 8.80 5.77
C GLY A 50 -3.12 9.28 4.32
N LEU A 51 -3.43 10.55 4.10
CA LEU A 51 -3.46 11.16 2.78
C LEU A 51 -2.04 11.26 2.18
N ILE A 52 -1.03 11.60 2.99
CA ILE A 52 0.38 11.56 2.56
C ILE A 52 0.76 10.15 2.12
N VAL A 53 0.49 9.13 2.93
CA VAL A 53 0.84 7.73 2.59
C VAL A 53 0.10 7.28 1.33
N LEU A 54 -1.18 7.65 1.18
CA LEU A 54 -1.96 7.38 -0.04
C LEU A 54 -1.32 8.01 -1.28
N CYS A 55 -0.89 9.28 -1.18
CA CYS A 55 -0.20 9.97 -2.27
C CYS A 55 1.15 9.33 -2.59
N ILE A 56 1.91 8.90 -1.59
CA ILE A 56 3.18 8.18 -1.79
C ILE A 56 2.95 6.87 -2.54
N PHE A 57 1.98 6.06 -2.13
CA PHE A 57 1.63 4.83 -2.86
C PHE A 57 1.19 5.13 -4.29
N ASN A 58 0.39 6.17 -4.51
CA ASN A 58 -0.01 6.58 -5.85
C ASN A 58 1.20 6.97 -6.70
N ILE A 59 2.14 7.76 -6.16
CA ILE A 59 3.37 8.17 -6.86
C ILE A 59 4.18 6.94 -7.29
N VAL A 60 4.45 6.04 -6.34
CA VAL A 60 5.27 4.83 -6.59
C VAL A 60 4.59 3.92 -7.62
N LEU A 61 3.30 3.63 -7.44
CA LEU A 61 2.56 2.79 -8.39
C LEU A 61 2.41 3.45 -9.75
N THR A 62 2.23 4.77 -9.84
CA THR A 62 2.18 5.52 -11.11
C THR A 62 3.51 5.46 -11.86
N LEU A 63 4.63 5.52 -11.13
CA LEU A 63 5.96 5.39 -11.71
C LEU A 63 6.19 3.96 -12.25
N LEU A 64 5.70 2.95 -11.53
CA LEU A 64 5.76 1.54 -11.92
C LEU A 64 4.66 1.13 -12.92
N ALA A 65 3.73 2.02 -13.26
CA ALA A 65 2.56 1.71 -14.10
C ALA A 65 2.90 1.58 -15.58
N PHE A 66 3.63 0.52 -15.96
CA PHE A 66 3.83 0.16 -17.36
C PHE A 66 2.79 -0.85 -17.83
N LYS A 67 2.45 -0.81 -19.12
CA LYS A 67 1.35 -1.59 -19.73
C LYS A 67 1.33 -3.07 -19.36
N SER A 68 2.47 -3.74 -19.42
CA SER A 68 2.57 -5.17 -19.13
C SER A 68 3.09 -5.47 -17.73
N VAL A 69 3.60 -4.46 -17.02
CA VAL A 69 4.32 -4.65 -15.74
C VAL A 69 3.45 -4.29 -14.53
N LEU A 70 2.46 -3.42 -14.70
CA LEU A 70 1.57 -3.00 -13.62
C LEU A 70 0.85 -4.18 -12.95
N LYS A 71 0.24 -5.06 -13.74
CA LYS A 71 -0.50 -6.23 -13.23
C LYS A 71 0.38 -7.20 -12.44
N PRO A 72 1.54 -7.68 -12.96
CA PRO A 72 2.41 -8.57 -12.20
C PRO A 72 3.00 -7.90 -10.96
N ILE A 73 3.41 -6.62 -11.02
CA ILE A 73 3.91 -5.90 -9.85
C ILE A 73 2.86 -5.82 -8.75
N LEU A 74 1.63 -5.40 -9.08
CA LEU A 74 0.56 -5.31 -8.08
C LEU A 74 0.20 -6.68 -7.49
N THR A 75 0.25 -7.73 -8.30
CA THR A 75 0.03 -9.10 -7.82
C THR A 75 1.09 -9.46 -6.78
N VAL A 76 2.38 -9.33 -7.12
CA VAL A 76 3.49 -9.61 -6.19
C VAL A 76 3.38 -8.73 -4.94
N LEU A 77 3.04 -7.46 -5.10
CA LEU A 77 2.87 -6.52 -4.00
C LEU A 77 1.73 -6.95 -3.06
N PHE A 78 0.57 -7.38 -3.57
CA PHE A 78 -0.53 -7.87 -2.73
C PHE A 78 -0.16 -9.13 -1.95
N PHE A 79 0.55 -10.08 -2.56
CA PHE A 79 1.01 -11.29 -1.86
C PHE A 79 2.06 -10.97 -0.80
N LEU A 80 3.05 -10.14 -1.13
CA LEU A 80 4.07 -9.71 -0.18
C LEU A 80 3.43 -8.91 0.97
N SER A 81 2.60 -7.91 0.66
CA SER A 81 1.90 -7.13 1.68
C SER A 81 1.00 -8.01 2.55
N ALA A 82 0.35 -9.06 2.01
CA ALA A 82 -0.47 -9.98 2.81
C ALA A 82 0.39 -10.74 3.83
N ALA A 83 1.54 -11.26 3.39
CA ALA A 83 2.47 -11.97 4.25
C ALA A 83 3.05 -11.04 5.33
N VAL A 84 3.52 -9.86 4.93
CA VAL A 84 4.07 -8.84 5.85
C VAL A 84 3.03 -8.41 6.87
N SER A 85 1.81 -8.10 6.42
CA SER A 85 0.70 -7.70 7.30
C SER A 85 0.35 -8.79 8.31
N TYR A 86 0.35 -10.06 7.90
CA TYR A 86 0.17 -11.20 8.82
C TYR A 86 1.28 -11.26 9.87
N PHE A 87 2.55 -11.13 9.47
CA PHE A 87 3.66 -11.20 10.41
C PHE A 87 3.64 -10.03 11.41
N MET A 88 3.28 -8.83 10.95
CA MET A 88 3.12 -7.66 11.81
C MET A 88 1.93 -7.81 12.79
N ASP A 89 0.79 -8.32 12.33
CA ASP A 89 -0.41 -8.49 13.17
C ASP A 89 -0.28 -9.64 14.18
N GLN A 90 0.24 -10.79 13.75
CA GLN A 90 0.28 -11.99 14.57
C GLN A 90 1.47 -12.04 15.52
N TYR A 91 2.63 -11.54 15.09
CA TYR A 91 3.86 -11.63 15.86
C TYR A 91 4.35 -10.26 16.37
N GLY A 92 3.68 -9.17 15.99
CA GLY A 92 4.10 -7.81 16.38
C GLY A 92 5.47 -7.42 15.83
N VAL A 93 6.00 -8.17 14.86
CA VAL A 93 7.37 -7.98 14.40
C VAL A 93 7.38 -6.86 13.36
N LEU A 94 8.12 -5.79 13.67
CA LEU A 94 8.45 -4.77 12.68
C LEU A 94 9.48 -5.33 11.71
N ILE A 95 9.20 -5.25 10.42
CA ILE A 95 10.14 -5.69 9.39
C ILE A 95 11.28 -4.68 9.31
N ASP A 96 12.43 -5.07 9.83
CA ASP A 96 13.70 -4.33 9.73
C ASP A 96 14.77 -5.15 8.97
N VAL A 97 15.98 -4.61 8.88
CA VAL A 97 17.12 -5.28 8.21
C VAL A 97 17.50 -6.57 8.95
N GLY A 98 17.33 -6.62 10.27
CA GLY A 98 17.59 -7.80 11.09
C GLY A 98 16.61 -8.94 10.77
N MET A 99 15.33 -8.62 10.59
CA MET A 99 14.29 -9.53 10.13
C MET A 99 14.61 -10.13 8.76
N PHE A 100 15.10 -9.32 7.81
CA PHE A 100 15.48 -9.83 6.50
C PHE A 100 16.65 -10.83 6.60
N ARG A 101 17.62 -10.53 7.48
CA ARG A 101 18.73 -11.44 7.78
C ARG A 101 18.23 -12.73 8.44
N ASN A 102 17.33 -12.63 9.42
CA ASN A 102 16.74 -13.79 10.07
C ASN A 102 16.03 -14.67 9.05
N VAL A 103 15.21 -14.11 8.16
CA VAL A 103 14.53 -14.85 7.08
C VAL A 103 15.53 -15.50 6.13
N ALA A 104 16.62 -14.82 5.76
CA ALA A 104 17.66 -15.36 4.90
C ALA A 104 18.47 -16.49 5.55
N GLU A 105 18.62 -16.44 6.87
CA GLU A 105 19.33 -17.45 7.68
C GLU A 105 18.38 -18.54 8.23
N THR A 106 17.06 -18.41 8.03
CA THR A 106 16.04 -19.31 8.60
C THR A 106 16.13 -20.72 8.01
N ASN A 107 16.09 -21.73 8.88
CA ASN A 107 16.09 -23.13 8.47
C ASN A 107 14.67 -23.62 8.10
N ILE A 108 14.55 -24.61 7.21
CA ILE A 108 13.26 -25.10 6.67
C ILE A 108 12.30 -25.55 7.79
N THR A 109 12.83 -26.14 8.86
CA THR A 109 12.05 -26.59 10.03
C THR A 109 11.42 -25.42 10.81
N GLU A 110 12.11 -24.29 10.86
CA GLU A 110 11.65 -23.07 11.55
C GLU A 110 10.62 -22.33 10.68
N ALA A 111 10.84 -22.29 9.36
CA ALA A 111 9.88 -21.75 8.39
C ALA A 111 8.55 -22.51 8.39
N GLN A 112 8.57 -23.84 8.53
CA GLN A 112 7.35 -24.65 8.61
C GLN A 112 6.55 -24.40 9.88
N GLY A 113 7.21 -24.11 11.02
CA GLY A 113 6.53 -23.74 12.26
C GLY A 113 5.79 -22.40 12.19
N LEU A 114 6.17 -21.53 11.25
CA LEU A 114 5.54 -20.23 11.00
C LEU A 114 4.36 -20.32 10.02
N LEU A 115 4.21 -21.44 9.30
CA LEU A 115 3.07 -21.66 8.42
C LEU A 115 1.82 -21.96 9.25
N SER A 116 0.90 -21.01 9.27
CA SER A 116 -0.39 -21.11 9.95
C SER A 116 -1.54 -21.12 8.95
N PHE A 117 -2.65 -21.76 9.30
CA PHE A 117 -3.91 -21.62 8.57
C PHE A 117 -4.36 -20.16 8.47
N LYS A 118 -3.99 -19.31 9.45
CA LYS A 118 -4.27 -17.87 9.42
C LYS A 118 -3.45 -17.16 8.34
N LEU A 119 -2.17 -17.52 8.14
CA LEU A 119 -1.34 -16.99 7.04
C LEU A 119 -1.95 -17.32 5.67
N LEU A 120 -2.40 -18.57 5.48
CA LEU A 120 -3.11 -18.96 4.26
C LEU A 120 -4.38 -18.13 4.04
N GLY A 121 -5.16 -17.89 5.11
CA GLY A 121 -6.32 -17.00 5.06
C GLY A 121 -5.96 -15.59 4.57
N TYR A 122 -4.90 -14.98 5.11
CA TYR A 122 -4.42 -13.66 4.68
C TYR A 122 -4.00 -13.67 3.21
N ILE A 123 -3.21 -14.67 2.80
CA ILE A 123 -2.76 -14.78 1.40
C ILE A 123 -3.94 -14.95 0.44
N VAL A 124 -4.95 -15.76 0.78
CA VAL A 124 -6.11 -15.96 -0.10
C VAL A 124 -6.99 -14.72 -0.15
N VAL A 125 -7.31 -14.12 1.00
CA VAL A 125 -8.26 -13.01 1.09
C VAL A 125 -7.64 -11.68 0.63
N LEU A 126 -6.40 -11.40 1.05
CA LEU A 126 -5.72 -10.13 0.76
C LEU A 126 -4.74 -10.22 -0.42
N GLY A 127 -4.24 -11.41 -0.76
CA GLY A 127 -3.36 -11.61 -1.93
C GLY A 127 -4.12 -12.05 -3.17
N LEU A 128 -4.74 -13.22 -3.11
CA LEU A 128 -5.30 -13.91 -4.27
C LEU A 128 -6.59 -13.23 -4.79
N LEU A 129 -7.55 -12.94 -3.91
CA LEU A 129 -8.79 -12.26 -4.30
C LEU A 129 -8.57 -10.95 -5.07
N PRO A 130 -7.82 -9.96 -4.55
CA PRO A 130 -7.61 -8.70 -5.26
C PRO A 130 -6.77 -8.88 -6.52
N SER A 131 -5.85 -9.86 -6.56
CA SER A 131 -5.13 -10.22 -7.78
C SER A 131 -6.10 -10.75 -8.85
N VAL A 132 -7.01 -11.66 -8.52
CA VAL A 132 -8.00 -12.18 -9.49
C VAL A 132 -8.88 -11.04 -10.03
N VAL A 133 -9.33 -10.13 -9.17
CA VAL A 133 -10.11 -8.96 -9.58
C VAL A 133 -9.30 -8.05 -10.51
N LEU A 134 -8.03 -7.79 -10.21
CA LEU A 134 -7.12 -7.00 -11.03
C LEU A 134 -6.91 -7.61 -12.42
N TRP A 135 -6.71 -8.93 -12.48
CA TRP A 135 -6.50 -9.63 -13.73
C TRP A 135 -7.76 -9.65 -14.60
N LYS A 136 -8.95 -9.80 -13.99
CA LYS A 136 -10.24 -9.71 -14.67
C LYS A 136 -10.62 -8.30 -15.11
N THR A 137 -9.98 -7.27 -14.57
CA THR A 137 -10.26 -5.87 -14.95
C THR A 137 -9.53 -5.51 -16.26
N PRO A 138 -10.26 -5.13 -17.33
CA PRO A 138 -9.64 -4.64 -18.55
C PRO A 138 -9.11 -3.22 -18.32
N ILE A 139 -7.79 -3.03 -18.46
CA ILE A 139 -7.13 -1.73 -18.33
C ILE A 139 -6.89 -1.17 -19.73
N ASN A 140 -7.47 -0.01 -20.04
CA ASN A 140 -7.32 0.61 -21.35
C ASN A 140 -6.18 1.63 -21.33
N TYR A 141 -5.04 1.26 -21.91
CA TYR A 141 -3.84 2.10 -21.98
C TYR A 141 -3.97 3.13 -23.10
N ARG A 142 -3.50 4.36 -22.83
CA ARG A 142 -3.59 5.48 -23.78
C ARG A 142 -2.38 5.50 -24.71
N ARG A 143 -2.43 6.34 -25.76
CA ARG A 143 -1.24 6.59 -26.60
C ARG A 143 -0.15 7.22 -25.74
N TRP A 144 1.09 6.72 -25.90
CA TRP A 144 2.30 7.09 -25.15
C TRP A 144 2.40 8.56 -24.68
N PRO A 145 2.23 9.60 -25.53
CA PRO A 145 2.39 10.99 -25.08
C PRO A 145 1.29 11.44 -24.11
N ARG A 146 0.05 10.98 -24.30
CA ARG A 146 -1.05 11.30 -23.37
C ARG A 146 -0.93 10.51 -22.06
N GLU A 147 -0.35 9.32 -22.10
CA GLU A 147 -0.07 8.54 -20.91
C GLU A 147 1.01 9.20 -20.05
N LEU A 148 2.10 9.67 -20.67
CA LEU A 148 3.16 10.39 -19.96
C LEU A 148 2.65 11.68 -19.31
N LEU A 149 1.82 12.45 -20.03
CA LEU A 149 1.22 13.67 -19.48
C LEU A 149 0.27 13.36 -18.31
N SER A 150 -0.53 12.30 -18.42
CA SER A 150 -1.45 11.90 -17.34
C SER A 150 -0.68 11.47 -16.09
N LYS A 151 0.42 10.73 -16.26
CA LYS A 151 1.34 10.38 -15.17
C LYS A 151 1.97 11.62 -14.54
N ALA A 152 2.47 12.56 -15.35
CA ALA A 152 3.06 13.79 -14.86
C ALA A 152 2.06 14.63 -14.04
N ILE A 153 0.80 14.73 -14.49
CA ILE A 153 -0.27 15.41 -13.75
C ILE A 153 -0.55 14.72 -12.41
N VAL A 154 -0.63 13.39 -12.38
CA VAL A 154 -0.84 12.63 -11.14
C VAL A 154 0.33 12.81 -10.17
N LEU A 155 1.56 12.75 -10.66
CA LEU A 155 2.77 12.96 -9.86
C LEU A 155 2.82 14.38 -9.29
N ALA A 156 2.57 15.39 -10.12
CA ALA A 156 2.54 16.78 -9.70
C ALA A 156 1.40 17.04 -8.68
N GLY A 157 0.21 16.48 -8.92
CA GLY A 157 -0.93 16.60 -8.01
C GLY A 157 -0.65 15.95 -6.65
N CYS A 158 -0.14 14.72 -6.63
CA CYS A 158 0.23 14.04 -5.39
C CYS A 158 1.37 14.77 -4.67
N GLY A 159 2.40 15.22 -5.40
CA GLY A 159 3.51 15.98 -4.83
C GLY A 159 3.07 17.31 -4.22
N PHE A 160 2.18 18.04 -4.90
CA PHE A 160 1.60 19.27 -4.38
C PHE A 160 0.80 19.04 -3.11
N VAL A 161 -0.01 17.99 -3.07
CA VAL A 161 -0.82 17.62 -1.91
C VAL A 161 0.07 17.24 -0.73
N VAL A 162 1.09 16.39 -0.94
CA VAL A 162 2.07 16.02 0.10
C VAL A 162 2.80 17.25 0.62
N GLY A 163 3.29 18.12 -0.29
CA GLY A 163 3.97 19.37 0.08
C GLY A 163 3.07 20.30 0.90
N SER A 164 1.83 20.50 0.46
CA SER A 164 0.86 21.37 1.13
C SER A 164 0.54 20.85 2.54
N ILE A 165 0.25 19.56 2.69
CA ILE A 165 -0.08 18.96 3.99
C ILE A 165 1.13 19.02 4.93
N THR A 166 2.33 18.75 4.41
CA THR A 166 3.58 18.79 5.19
C THR A 166 3.87 20.20 5.69
N LEU A 167 3.67 21.22 4.86
CA LEU A 167 3.87 22.62 5.26
C LEU A 167 2.85 23.08 6.31
N LEU A 168 1.59 22.65 6.18
CA LEU A 168 0.51 23.03 7.10
C LEU A 168 0.57 22.28 8.44
N ASN A 169 1.07 21.04 8.47
CA ASN A 169 1.08 20.17 9.66
C ASN A 169 2.49 19.71 10.06
N TYR A 170 3.51 20.50 9.74
CA TYR A 170 4.92 20.10 9.91
C TYR A 170 5.25 19.64 11.33
N GLN A 171 4.79 20.38 12.35
CA GLN A 171 5.09 20.08 13.75
C GLN A 171 4.50 18.73 14.20
N GLY A 172 3.22 18.47 13.90
CA GLY A 172 2.57 17.21 14.27
C GLY A 172 3.09 16.01 13.48
N LEU A 173 3.47 16.20 12.21
CA LEU A 173 4.07 15.14 11.40
C LEU A 173 5.51 14.84 11.85
N SER A 174 6.29 15.87 12.19
CA SER A 174 7.65 15.72 12.70
C SER A 174 7.71 14.96 14.02
N SER A 175 6.73 15.14 14.91
CA SER A 175 6.68 14.40 16.18
C SER A 175 6.31 12.94 15.99
N LEU A 176 5.50 12.61 14.98
CA LEU A 176 5.10 11.23 14.68
C LEU A 176 6.21 10.42 13.98
N LEU A 177 7.11 11.09 13.28
CA LEU A 177 8.19 10.45 12.50
C LEU A 177 9.51 10.34 13.27
N ARG A 178 9.57 10.83 14.51
CA ARG A 178 10.75 10.79 15.37
C ARG A 178 10.76 9.51 16.21
#